data_AF-A0A815QZF5-F1
#
_entry.id   AF-A0A815QZF5-F1
#
_cell.length_a   1.000
_cell.length_b   1.000
_cell.length_c   1.000
_cell.angle_alpha   90.00
_cell.angle_beta   90.00
_cell.angle_gamma   90.00
#
_symmetry.space_group_name_H-M   'P 1'
#
loop_
_entity.id
_entity.type
_entity.pdbx_description
1 polymer ?
#
loop_
_entity_poly.entity_id
_entity_poly.type
_entity_poly.pdbx_seq_one_letter_code
_entity_poly.pdbx_strand_id
1 'polypeptide(L)'
;MMSLSYINQQLTIYLGIFLLIIGVIGNGLNIWIFSSTSAYRRTPCTFYFLANSVDNILFIGINLISRVVSIGFNFDLTQTSVYWCRARQYFIAVFGLFSFTCACLT
;
A
#
# COMPACT_ATOMS: atom_id res chain seq x y z
N MET A 1 16.33 -28.23 11.16
CA MET A 1 16.72 -27.27 10.10
C MET A 1 15.56 -26.32 9.89
N MET A 2 15.76 -25.02 10.13
CA MET A 2 14.74 -24.00 9.85
C MET A 2 14.60 -23.89 8.33
N SER A 3 13.40 -24.10 7.79
CA SER A 3 13.17 -24.04 6.35
C SER A 3 13.14 -22.59 5.87
N LEU A 4 13.61 -22.33 4.65
CA LEU A 4 13.59 -20.99 4.03
C LEU A 4 12.17 -20.40 4.01
N SER A 5 11.16 -21.26 3.86
CA SER A 5 9.74 -20.89 3.90
C SER A 5 9.34 -20.29 5.26
N TYR A 6 9.82 -20.89 6.36
CA TYR A 6 9.51 -20.42 7.72
C TYR A 6 10.09 -19.02 7.99
N ILE A 7 11.32 -18.76 7.53
CA ILE A 7 11.95 -17.44 7.66
C ILE A 7 11.16 -16.40 6.86
N ASN A 8 10.81 -16.71 5.61
CA ASN A 8 10.04 -15.82 4.75
C ASN A 8 8.65 -15.50 5.33
N GLN A 9 7.99 -16.49 5.94
CA GLN A 9 6.70 -16.30 6.61
C GLN A 9 6.82 -15.33 7.79
N GLN A 10 7.74 -15.58 8.71
CA GLN A 10 7.95 -14.72 9.89
C GLN A 10 8.32 -13.29 9.46
N LEU A 11 9.23 -13.16 8.49
CA LEU A 11 9.64 -11.88 7.95
C LEU A 11 8.46 -11.12 7.34
N THR A 12 7.62 -11.79 6.55
CA THR A 12 6.44 -11.19 5.92
C THR A 12 5.41 -10.73 6.96
N ILE A 13 5.20 -11.48 8.03
CA ILE A 13 4.29 -11.10 9.10
C ILE A 13 4.83 -9.88 9.87
N TYR A 14 6.05 -9.96 10.40
CA TYR A 14 6.60 -8.89 11.24
C TYR A 14 6.85 -7.60 10.45
N LEU A 15 7.54 -7.69 9.30
CA LEU A 15 7.76 -6.51 8.47
C LEU A 15 6.47 -6.02 7.83
N GLY A 16 5.57 -6.92 7.42
CA GLY A 16 4.30 -6.54 6.81
C GLY A 16 3.41 -5.75 7.76
N ILE A 17 3.24 -6.23 8.99
CA ILE A 17 2.45 -5.52 10.01
C ILE A 17 3.11 -4.19 10.37
N PHE A 18 4.43 -4.16 10.55
CA PHE A 18 5.18 -2.95 10.84
C PHE A 18 5.02 -1.88 9.75
N LEU A 19 5.20 -2.27 8.48
CA LEU A 19 5.02 -1.40 7.32
C LEU A 19 3.56 -0.93 7.17
N LEU A 20 2.59 -1.78 7.51
CA LEU A 20 1.18 -1.39 7.48
C LEU A 20 0.89 -0.27 8.48
N ILE A 21 1.34 -0.44 9.72
CA ILE A 21 1.11 0.55 10.79
C ILE A 21 1.77 1.89 10.42
N ILE A 22 3.06 1.87 10.07
CA ILE A 22 3.79 3.09 9.74
C ILE A 22 3.24 3.73 8.47
N GLY A 23 2.95 2.93 7.44
CA GLY A 23 2.42 3.41 6.18
C GLY A 23 1.06 4.07 6.32
N VAL A 24 0.15 3.49 7.12
CA VAL A 24 -1.16 4.08 7.38
C VAL A 24 -1.06 5.36 8.21
N ILE A 25 -0.24 5.35 9.28
CA ILE A 25 -0.06 6.54 10.13
C ILE A 25 0.60 7.68 9.33
N GLY A 26 1.70 7.40 8.64
CA GLY A 26 2.44 8.41 7.89
C GLY A 26 1.61 9.05 6.77
N ASN A 27 0.97 8.23 5.92
CA ASN A 27 0.12 8.75 4.86
C ASN A 27 -1.17 9.40 5.41
N GLY A 28 -1.71 8.90 6.52
CA GLY A 28 -2.87 9.51 7.19
C GLY A 28 -2.56 10.90 7.73
N LEU A 29 -1.39 11.10 8.33
CA LEU A 29 -0.91 12.41 8.76
C LEU A 29 -0.70 13.35 7.56
N ASN A 30 -0.13 12.87 6.46
CA ASN A 30 0.01 13.66 5.23
C ASN A 30 -1.35 14.15 4.73
N ILE A 31 -2.34 13.26 4.63
CA ILE A 31 -3.69 13.60 4.20
C ILE A 31 -4.31 14.64 5.13
N TRP A 32 -4.16 14.47 6.45
CA TRP A 32 -4.69 15.41 7.42
C TRP A 32 -4.06 16.80 7.28
N ILE A 33 -2.73 16.89 7.21
CA ILE A 33 -2.00 18.16 7.12
C ILE A 33 -2.35 18.91 5.83
N PHE A 34 -2.31 18.22 4.69
CA PHE A 34 -2.59 18.82 3.38
C PHE A 34 -4.07 19.15 3.18
N SER A 35 -4.98 18.41 3.82
CA SER A 35 -6.42 18.73 3.78
C SER A 35 -6.77 19.89 4.71
N SER A 36 -6.15 19.97 5.89
CA SER A 36 -6.48 20.97 6.93
C SER A 36 -5.99 22.38 6.57
N THR A 37 -4.80 22.50 5.97
CA THR A 37 -4.18 23.81 5.74
C THR A 37 -4.58 24.39 4.39
N SER A 38 -5.37 25.47 4.41
CA SER A 38 -5.83 26.18 3.20
C SER A 38 -4.68 26.78 2.37
N ALA A 39 -3.54 27.09 2.98
CA ALA A 39 -2.35 27.62 2.31
C ALA A 39 -1.73 26.62 1.31
N TYR A 40 -1.81 25.32 1.60
CA TYR A 40 -1.25 24.28 0.75
C TYR A 40 -2.13 23.94 -0.46
N ARG A 41 -3.39 24.41 -0.50
CA ARG A 41 -4.30 24.18 -1.63
C ARG A 41 -4.01 25.06 -2.85
N ARG A 42 -3.01 25.93 -2.79
CA ARG A 42 -2.64 26.86 -3.88
C ARG A 42 -1.60 26.29 -4.85
N THR A 43 -0.90 25.23 -4.45
CA THR A 43 0.20 24.65 -5.22
C THR A 43 -0.20 23.30 -5.83
N PRO A 44 -0.04 23.10 -7.15
CA PRO A 44 -0.40 21.83 -7.81
C PRO A 44 0.41 20.65 -7.28
N CYS A 45 1.68 20.86 -6.88
CA CYS A 45 2.51 19.81 -6.27
C CYS A 45 1.87 19.22 -5.01
N THR A 46 1.24 20.05 -4.17
CA THR A 46 0.61 19.56 -2.94
C THR A 46 -0.62 18.71 -3.23
N PHE A 47 -1.34 19.00 -4.31
CA PHE A 47 -2.44 18.17 -4.76
C PHE A 47 -1.95 16.78 -5.21
N TYR A 48 -0.87 16.72 -6.00
CA TYR A 48 -0.26 15.44 -6.38
C TYR A 48 0.28 14.66 -5.19
N PHE A 49 0.86 15.35 -4.19
CA PHE A 49 1.34 14.71 -2.97
C PHE A 49 0.20 14.14 -2.12
N LEU A 50 -0.92 14.86 -2.04
CA LEU A 50 -2.15 14.39 -1.38
C LEU A 50 -2.71 13.14 -2.10
N ALA A 51 -2.83 13.21 -3.43
CA ALA A 51 -3.30 12.09 -4.24
C ALA A 51 -2.39 10.85 -4.09
N ASN A 52 -1.08 11.05 -4.11
CA ASN A 52 -0.09 9.99 -3.87
C ASN A 52 -0.21 9.39 -2.46
N SER A 53 -0.53 10.20 -1.44
CA SER A 53 -0.71 9.71 -0.06
C SER A 53 -1.97 8.84 0.05
N VAL A 54 -3.07 9.21 -0.63
CA VAL A 54 -4.28 8.39 -0.71
C VAL A 54 -4.02 7.08 -1.46
N ASP A 55 -3.35 7.15 -2.60
CA ASP A 55 -2.97 5.99 -3.41
C ASP A 55 -2.10 5.01 -2.61
N ASN A 56 -1.12 5.51 -1.86
CA ASN A 56 -0.27 4.67 -1.01
C ASN A 56 -1.05 3.93 0.08
N ILE A 57 -2.07 4.54 0.69
CA ILE A 57 -2.93 3.84 1.67
C ILE A 57 -3.71 2.72 0.99
N LEU A 58 -4.28 2.98 -0.19
CA LEU A 58 -5.02 1.96 -0.97
C LEU A 58 -4.10 0.83 -1.41
N PHE A 59 -2.89 1.16 -1.89
CA PHE A 59 -1.88 0.19 -2.30
C PHE A 59 -1.48 -0.71 -1.14
N ILE A 60 -1.16 -0.15 0.03
CA ILE A 60 -0.81 -0.92 1.23
C ILE A 60 -2.00 -1.77 1.68
N GLY A 61 -3.20 -1.19 1.70
CA GLY A 61 -4.43 -1.89 2.09
C GLY A 61 -4.76 -3.10 1.22
N ILE A 62 -4.64 -2.98 -0.10
CA ILE A 62 -4.98 -4.07 -1.02
C ILE A 62 -3.82 -5.08 -1.12
N ASN A 63 -2.59 -4.61 -1.27
CA ASN A 63 -1.46 -5.48 -1.61
C ASN A 63 -0.76 -6.08 -0.40
N LEU A 64 -0.49 -5.28 0.63
CA LEU A 64 0.23 -5.75 1.80
C LEU A 64 -0.65 -6.66 2.64
N ILE A 65 -1.92 -6.31 2.85
CA ILE A 65 -2.88 -7.17 3.56
C ILE A 65 -3.05 -8.51 2.82
N SER A 66 -3.28 -8.49 1.51
CA SER A 66 -3.38 -9.73 0.72
C SER A 66 -2.14 -10.61 0.86
N ARG A 67 -0.94 -10.00 0.93
CA ARG A 67 0.33 -10.73 1.08
C ARG A 67 0.51 -11.31 2.48
N VAL A 68 0.15 -10.56 3.52
CA VAL A 68 0.20 -11.02 4.91
C VAL A 68 -0.79 -12.16 5.14
N VAL A 69 -2.00 -12.09 4.57
CA VAL A 69 -3.01 -13.16 4.68
C VAL A 69 -2.57 -14.42 3.93
N SER A 70 -2.07 -14.28 2.71
CA SER A 70 -1.58 -15.39 1.88
C SER A 70 -0.39 -16.09 2.55
N ILE A 71 0.69 -15.37 2.83
CA ILE A 71 1.95 -15.96 3.30
C ILE A 71 1.90 -16.22 4.81
N GLY A 72 1.30 -15.31 5.58
CA GLY A 72 1.31 -15.39 7.04
C GLY A 72 0.32 -16.40 7.60
N PHE A 73 -0.88 -16.49 7.01
CA PHE A 73 -1.98 -17.33 7.48
C PHE A 73 -2.27 -18.53 6.57
N ASN A 74 -1.47 -18.75 5.51
CA ASN A 74 -1.67 -19.79 4.49
C ASN A 74 -3.07 -19.73 3.84
N PHE A 75 -3.68 -18.55 3.80
CA PHE A 75 -5.00 -18.37 3.21
C PHE A 75 -4.89 -17.60 1.89
N ASP A 76 -4.83 -18.36 0.78
CA ASP A 76 -4.68 -17.78 -0.55
C ASP A 76 -6.02 -17.34 -1.14
N LEU A 77 -6.36 -16.07 -0.91
CA LEU A 77 -7.48 -15.39 -1.57
C LEU A 77 -7.37 -15.41 -3.12
N THR A 78 -6.15 -15.51 -3.63
CA THR A 78 -5.86 -15.60 -5.07
C THR A 78 -6.19 -16.97 -5.65
N GLN A 79 -6.12 -18.04 -4.86
CA GLN A 79 -6.52 -19.38 -5.28
C GLN A 79 -8.03 -19.60 -5.13
N THR A 80 -8.67 -18.93 -4.17
CA THR A 80 -10.12 -19.03 -3.95
C THR A 80 -10.94 -18.21 -4.95
N SER A 81 -10.42 -17.08 -5.46
CA SER A 81 -11.12 -16.26 -6.44
C SER A 81 -10.22 -15.76 -7.56
N VAL A 82 -10.51 -16.19 -8.79
CA VAL A 82 -9.85 -15.71 -10.02
C VAL A 82 -10.06 -14.20 -10.21
N TYR A 83 -11.22 -13.68 -9.80
CA TYR A 83 -11.51 -12.25 -9.85
C TYR A 83 -10.59 -11.46 -8.92
N TRP A 84 -10.38 -11.94 -7.68
CA TRP A 84 -9.46 -11.29 -6.75
C TRP A 84 -8.01 -11.34 -7.24
N CYS A 85 -7.59 -12.47 -7.81
CA CYS A 85 -6.26 -12.62 -8.39
C CYS A 85 -6.00 -11.60 -9.51
N ARG A 86 -6.94 -11.44 -10.46
CA ARG A 86 -6.83 -10.46 -11.55
C ARG A 86 -6.91 -9.02 -11.05
N ALA A 87 -7.85 -8.72 -10.17
CA ALA A 87 -8.02 -7.39 -9.59
C ALA A 87 -6.75 -6.94 -8.85
N ARG A 88 -6.15 -7.83 -8.05
CA ARG A 88 -4.89 -7.54 -7.34
C ARG A 88 -3.77 -7.18 -8.31
N GLN A 89 -3.55 -7.95 -9.38
CA GLN A 89 -2.52 -7.64 -10.38
C GLN A 89 -2.75 -6.29 -11.05
N TYR A 90 -4.01 -5.99 -11.39
CA TYR A 90 -4.40 -4.70 -11.94
C TYR A 90 -4.12 -3.56 -10.96
N PHE A 91 -4.52 -3.68 -9.70
CA PHE A 91 -4.30 -2.65 -8.67
C PHE A 91 -2.80 -2.42 -8.41
N ILE A 92 -1.97 -3.47 -8.40
CA ILE A 92 -0.51 -3.31 -8.28
C ILE A 92 0.04 -2.44 -9.40
N ALA A 93 -0.34 -2.73 -10.65
CA ALA A 93 0.13 -1.99 -11.80
C ALA A 93 -0.36 -0.54 -11.79
N VAL A 94 -1.66 -0.34 -11.56
CA VAL A 94 -2.28 1.00 -11.61
C VAL A 94 -1.76 1.90 -10.50
N PHE A 95 -1.80 1.46 -9.24
CA PHE A 95 -1.31 2.26 -8.12
C PHE A 95 0.20 2.51 -8.22
N GLY A 96 0.98 1.51 -8.67
CA GLY A 96 2.42 1.69 -8.91
C GLY A 96 2.70 2.77 -9.95
N LEU A 97 2.00 2.75 -11.09
CA LEU A 97 2.14 3.77 -12.13
C LEU A 97 1.59 5.14 -11.69
N PHE A 98 0.51 5.16 -10.91
CA PHE A 98 -0.06 6.39 -10.38
C PHE A 98 0.90 7.08 -9.41
N SER A 99 1.41 6.35 -8.42
CA SER A 99 2.44 6.83 -7.50
C SER A 99 3.66 7.36 -8.24
N PHE A 100 4.14 6.64 -9.27
CA PHE A 100 5.28 7.10 -10.09
C PHE A 100 4.97 8.40 -10.84
N THR A 101 3.78 8.50 -11.42
CA THR A 101 3.34 9.69 -12.16
C THR A 101 3.21 10.89 -11.23
N CYS A 102 2.61 10.72 -10.05
CA CYS A 102 2.52 11.77 -9.05
C CYS A 102 3.90 12.22 -8.57
N ALA A 103 4.84 11.30 -8.36
CA ALA A 103 6.21 11.64 -7.97
C ALA A 103 6.98 12.45 -9.03
N CYS A 104 6.69 12.24 -10.33
CA CYS A 104 7.27 13.05 -11.41
C CYS A 104 6.62 14.43 -11.57
N LEU A 105 5.38 14.59 -11.13
CA LEU A 105 4.58 15.83 -11.26
C LEU A 105 4.62 16.72 -10.01
N THR A 106 5.09 16.20 -8.87
CA THR A 106 5.43 16.95 -7.66
C THR A 106 6.76 17.66 -7.79
#